data_AF-A0A2E2W076-F1
#
_entry.id   AF-A0A2E2W076-F1
#
_cell.length_a   1.000
_cell.length_b   1.000
_cell.length_c   1.000
_cell.angle_alpha   90.00
_cell.angle_beta   90.00
_cell.angle_gamma   90.00
#
_symmetry.space_group_name_H-M   'P 1'
#
loop_
_entity.id
_entity.type
_entity.pdbx_description
1 polymer ?
#
loop_
_entity_poly.entity_id
_entity_poly.type
_entity_poly.pdbx_seq_one_letter_code
_entity_poly.pdbx_strand_id
1 'polypeptide(L)'
;MLKLIWFVQTVFFLVSMLLTGLFAMSLSGADFDSVMNPRESEQAIFMAALFIFIGCCIDIGKYLFWVNRQISRYFKVLSLVLMVFSWLASCAFFISSEMRLIKEAQRRSPEYVALQQEIDGLQKNIAIEEQLLNKRLGSSYHKQWEQAQNSAARIAGFQAEIAEKQSALSQVGLSATESQLETTKLFIGISRTLNISLDSARTFGYAVLALLLEVSTLGMISLAGAEKRANSLPSSRADEPDLQPGDDTVVDEEYRQKLAQLTFDILNGKIRPVLRVIKSADYDLSLDQIRAVLRDLHATGILDTDIRNSYKLSERVTS
;
A
#
# COMPACT_ATOMS: atom_id res chain seq x y z
N MET A 1 26.38 0.74 -1.11
CA MET A 1 25.12 1.48 -0.87
C MET A 1 23.96 0.97 -1.71
N LEU A 2 24.13 0.81 -3.03
CA LEU A 2 23.05 0.41 -3.95
C LEU A 2 22.24 -0.84 -3.55
N LYS A 3 22.93 -1.91 -3.08
CA LYS A 3 22.27 -3.14 -2.59
C LYS A 3 21.39 -2.89 -1.35
N LEU A 4 21.83 -2.01 -0.44
CA LEU A 4 21.07 -1.65 0.76
C LEU A 4 19.85 -0.79 0.40
N ILE A 5 20.02 0.18 -0.51
CA ILE A 5 18.93 1.04 -1.00
C ILE A 5 17.86 0.20 -1.70
N TRP A 6 18.25 -0.75 -2.55
CA TRP A 6 17.34 -1.68 -3.21
C TRP A 6 16.61 -2.59 -2.21
N PHE A 7 17.34 -3.14 -1.23
CA PHE A 7 16.74 -3.98 -0.20
C PHE A 7 15.69 -3.20 0.61
N VAL A 8 16.06 -2.02 1.11
CA VAL A 8 15.17 -1.16 1.89
C VAL A 8 13.96 -0.72 1.04
N GLN A 9 14.16 -0.32 -0.21
CA GLN A 9 13.07 0.01 -1.13
C GLN A 9 12.10 -1.17 -1.31
N THR A 10 12.61 -2.38 -1.49
CA THR A 10 11.79 -3.58 -1.67
C THR A 10 10.97 -3.89 -0.43
N VAL A 11 11.57 -3.75 0.76
CA VAL A 11 10.88 -3.95 2.04
C VAL A 11 9.76 -2.92 2.21
N PHE A 12 10.04 -1.63 2.06
CA PHE A 12 9.03 -0.58 2.21
C PHE A 12 7.89 -0.72 1.19
N PHE A 13 8.21 -1.04 -0.06
CA PHE A 13 7.21 -1.30 -1.09
C PHE A 13 6.33 -2.51 -0.74
N LEU A 14 6.93 -3.61 -0.30
CA LEU A 14 6.20 -4.81 0.10
C LEU A 14 5.28 -4.54 1.29
N VAL A 15 5.75 -3.79 2.29
CA VAL A 15 4.93 -3.43 3.46
C VAL A 15 3.76 -2.54 3.05
N SER A 16 3.97 -1.55 2.18
CA SER A 16 2.89 -0.71 1.62
C SER A 16 1.85 -1.57 0.89
N MET A 17 2.30 -2.42 -0.02
CA MET A 17 1.45 -3.34 -0.80
C MET A 17 0.66 -4.29 0.09
N LEU A 18 1.29 -4.82 1.14
CA LEU A 18 0.67 -5.71 2.09
C LEU A 18 -0.40 -4.97 2.92
N LEU A 19 -0.12 -3.76 3.40
CA LEU A 19 -1.10 -2.95 4.15
C LEU A 19 -2.30 -2.55 3.29
N THR A 20 -2.09 -2.06 2.06
CA THR A 20 -3.17 -1.71 1.14
C THR A 20 -3.98 -2.94 0.73
N GLY A 21 -3.31 -4.08 0.50
CA GLY A 21 -3.96 -5.36 0.20
C GLY A 21 -4.80 -5.90 1.36
N LEU A 22 -4.26 -5.86 2.58
CA LEU A 22 -4.98 -6.27 3.80
C LEU A 22 -6.15 -5.32 4.11
N PHE A 23 -5.99 -4.02 3.86
CA PHE A 23 -7.11 -3.07 3.96
C PHE A 23 -8.22 -3.43 2.97
N ALA A 24 -7.88 -3.62 1.70
CA ALA A 24 -8.85 -3.99 0.68
C ALA A 24 -9.53 -5.32 1.03
N MET A 25 -8.78 -6.30 1.54
CA MET A 25 -9.33 -7.56 2.04
C MET A 25 -10.32 -7.31 3.20
N SER A 26 -10.04 -6.39 4.11
CA SER A 26 -10.96 -6.05 5.21
C SER A 26 -12.31 -5.51 4.73
N LEU A 27 -12.34 -4.85 3.55
CA LEU A 27 -13.59 -4.38 2.92
C LEU A 27 -14.43 -5.52 2.33
N SER A 28 -13.82 -6.67 2.03
CA SER A 28 -14.54 -7.83 1.51
C SER A 28 -15.42 -8.52 2.55
N GLY A 29 -15.26 -8.18 3.84
CA GLY A 29 -15.93 -8.84 4.96
C GLY A 29 -15.38 -10.24 5.28
N ALA A 30 -14.38 -10.72 4.53
CA ALA A 30 -13.72 -11.98 4.82
C ALA A 30 -12.75 -11.81 6.00
N ASP A 31 -12.99 -12.55 7.09
CA ASP A 31 -12.03 -12.65 8.18
C ASP A 31 -10.82 -13.50 7.76
N PHE A 32 -9.64 -13.18 8.28
CA PHE A 32 -8.41 -13.91 7.98
C PHE A 32 -8.56 -15.41 8.29
N ASP A 33 -9.29 -15.74 9.35
CA ASP A 33 -9.61 -17.12 9.74
C ASP A 33 -10.60 -17.82 8.79
N SER A 34 -11.48 -17.05 8.13
CA SER A 34 -12.40 -17.59 7.11
C SER A 34 -11.70 -17.91 5.79
N VAL A 35 -10.62 -17.18 5.46
CA VAL A 35 -9.77 -17.47 4.30
C VAL A 35 -8.83 -18.64 4.57
N MET A 36 -8.41 -18.84 5.82
CA MET A 36 -7.55 -19.97 6.22
C MET A 36 -8.32 -21.29 6.39
N ASN A 37 -9.64 -21.23 6.58
CA ASN A 37 -10.53 -22.39 6.58
C ASN A 37 -11.31 -22.49 5.25
N PRO A 38 -10.82 -23.26 4.25
CA PRO A 38 -11.40 -23.29 2.89
C PRO A 38 -12.80 -23.93 2.81
N ARG A 39 -13.42 -24.26 3.95
CA ARG A 39 -14.68 -25.02 4.02
C ARG A 39 -15.94 -24.16 3.92
N GLU A 40 -15.86 -22.84 4.08
CA GLU A 40 -17.07 -22.01 4.26
C GLU A 40 -17.43 -21.03 3.13
N SER A 41 -16.55 -20.65 2.18
CA SER A 41 -17.00 -19.91 0.99
C SER A 41 -15.88 -19.70 -0.04
N GLU A 42 -15.93 -20.41 -1.18
CA GLU A 42 -15.06 -20.13 -2.35
C GLU A 42 -15.21 -18.67 -2.82
N GLN A 43 -16.40 -18.09 -2.63
CA GLN A 43 -16.69 -16.69 -2.99
C GLN A 43 -15.95 -15.70 -2.07
N ALA A 44 -15.84 -15.99 -0.76
CA ALA A 44 -15.11 -15.14 0.18
C ALA A 44 -13.60 -15.14 -0.12
N ILE A 45 -13.05 -16.30 -0.47
CA ILE A 45 -11.64 -16.44 -0.88
C ILE A 45 -11.40 -15.67 -2.19
N PHE A 46 -12.30 -15.82 -3.17
CA PHE A 46 -12.20 -15.09 -4.43
C PHE A 46 -12.28 -13.57 -4.23
N MET A 47 -13.23 -13.09 -3.43
CA MET A 47 -13.35 -11.66 -3.13
C MET A 47 -12.11 -11.15 -2.38
N ALA A 48 -11.62 -11.87 -1.37
CA ALA A 48 -10.39 -11.53 -0.67
C ALA A 48 -9.19 -11.41 -1.63
N ALA A 49 -9.02 -12.38 -2.53
CA ALA A 49 -7.94 -12.37 -3.53
C ALA A 49 -8.07 -11.19 -4.52
N LEU A 50 -9.29 -10.90 -4.99
CA LEU A 50 -9.57 -9.78 -5.89
C LEU A 50 -9.26 -8.44 -5.22
N PHE A 51 -9.64 -8.26 -3.96
CA PHE A 51 -9.36 -7.03 -3.22
C PHE A 51 -7.86 -6.86 -2.92
N ILE A 52 -7.15 -7.94 -2.58
CA ILE A 52 -5.68 -7.91 -2.47
C ILE A 52 -5.06 -7.48 -3.79
N PHE A 53 -5.53 -8.05 -4.92
CA PHE A 53 -5.04 -7.69 -6.25
C PHE A 53 -5.27 -6.21 -6.58
N ILE A 54 -6.44 -5.66 -6.23
CA ILE A 54 -6.73 -4.22 -6.38
C ILE A 54 -5.74 -3.37 -5.57
N GLY A 55 -5.49 -3.74 -4.30
CA GLY A 55 -4.51 -3.03 -3.46
C GLY A 55 -3.10 -3.05 -4.08
N CYS A 56 -2.68 -4.22 -4.58
CA CYS A 56 -1.43 -4.38 -5.31
C CYS A 56 -1.35 -3.50 -6.56
N CYS A 57 -2.44 -3.44 -7.36
CA CYS A 57 -2.49 -2.58 -8.55
C CYS A 57 -2.37 -1.09 -8.19
N ILE A 58 -2.96 -0.66 -7.08
CA ILE A 58 -2.86 0.73 -6.59
C ILE A 58 -1.41 1.07 -6.24
N ASP A 59 -0.72 0.21 -5.49
CA ASP A 59 0.68 0.41 -5.11
C ASP A 59 1.63 0.35 -6.32
N ILE A 60 1.42 -0.60 -7.25
CA ILE A 60 2.19 -0.69 -8.50
C ILE A 60 1.96 0.56 -9.37
N GLY A 61 0.71 1.02 -9.48
CA GLY A 61 0.35 2.23 -10.22
C GLY A 61 1.01 3.46 -9.63
N LYS A 62 0.90 3.63 -8.30
CA LYS A 62 1.55 4.70 -7.53
C LYS A 62 3.04 4.76 -7.84
N TYR A 63 3.72 3.61 -7.79
CA TYR A 63 5.13 3.45 -8.12
C TYR A 63 5.46 3.83 -9.57
N LEU A 64 4.75 3.23 -10.53
CA LEU A 64 5.02 3.42 -11.96
C LEU A 64 4.87 4.88 -12.38
N PHE A 65 3.83 5.55 -11.89
CA PHE A 65 3.60 6.97 -12.15
C PHE A 65 4.63 7.86 -11.44
N TRP A 66 5.12 7.47 -10.26
CA TRP A 66 6.15 8.22 -9.55
C TRP A 66 7.52 8.16 -10.23
N VAL A 67 7.89 7.00 -10.77
CA VAL A 67 9.15 6.85 -11.53
C VAL A 67 9.10 7.70 -12.80
N ASN A 68 7.96 7.72 -13.49
CA ASN A 68 7.74 8.48 -14.72
C ASN A 68 7.33 9.95 -14.48
N ARG A 69 7.43 10.46 -13.24
CA ARG A 69 6.98 11.82 -12.86
C ARG A 69 7.65 12.96 -13.64
N GLN A 70 8.82 12.71 -14.21
CA GLN A 70 9.55 13.72 -15.00
C GLN A 70 9.08 13.81 -16.45
N ILE A 71 8.37 12.79 -16.95
CA ILE A 71 7.86 12.77 -18.33
C ILE A 71 6.64 13.70 -18.47
N SER A 72 5.78 13.74 -17.46
CA SER A 72 4.58 14.59 -17.49
C SER A 72 4.09 14.92 -16.08
N ARG A 73 3.55 16.15 -15.93
CA ARG A 73 2.89 16.59 -14.69
C ARG A 73 1.69 15.71 -14.33
N TYR A 74 1.02 15.12 -15.32
CA TYR A 74 -0.11 14.21 -15.10
C TYR A 74 0.28 12.97 -14.29
N PHE A 75 1.44 12.36 -14.55
CA PHE A 75 1.91 11.20 -13.77
C PHE A 75 2.24 11.57 -12.33
N LYS A 76 2.78 12.77 -12.09
CA LYS A 76 3.00 13.28 -10.73
C LYS A 76 1.70 13.43 -9.96
N VAL A 77 0.67 14.02 -10.59
CA VAL A 77 -0.65 14.19 -9.96
C VAL A 77 -1.30 12.84 -9.68
N LEU A 78 -1.31 11.93 -10.66
CA LEU A 78 -1.91 10.61 -10.50
C LEU A 78 -1.24 9.77 -9.40
N SER A 79 0.10 9.84 -9.31
CA SER A 79 0.84 9.21 -8.22
C SER A 79 0.49 9.80 -6.85
N LEU A 80 0.33 11.12 -6.74
CA LEU A 80 -0.11 11.77 -5.50
C LEU A 80 -1.55 11.38 -5.11
N VAL A 81 -2.46 11.25 -6.08
CA VAL A 81 -3.83 10.78 -5.79
C VAL A 81 -3.81 9.36 -5.24
N LEU A 82 -3.05 8.46 -5.88
CA LEU A 82 -2.91 7.08 -5.39
C LEU A 82 -2.19 7.02 -4.04
N MET A 83 -1.25 7.92 -3.76
CA MET A 83 -0.62 8.06 -2.45
C MET A 83 -1.63 8.44 -1.38
N VAL A 84 -2.50 9.42 -1.63
CA VAL A 84 -3.55 9.81 -0.67
C VAL A 84 -4.51 8.65 -0.41
N PHE A 85 -4.88 7.90 -1.46
CA PHE A 85 -5.74 6.72 -1.30
C PHE A 85 -5.06 5.62 -0.46
N SER A 86 -3.80 5.30 -0.78
CA SER A 86 -2.97 4.32 -0.06
C SER A 86 -2.73 4.73 1.40
N TRP A 87 -2.56 6.03 1.64
CA TRP A 87 -2.44 6.60 2.97
C TRP A 87 -3.72 6.40 3.80
N LEU A 88 -4.89 6.75 3.23
CA LEU A 88 -6.18 6.56 3.90
C LEU A 88 -6.49 5.08 4.14
N ALA A 89 -6.17 4.22 3.18
CA ALA A 89 -6.29 2.77 3.30
C ALA A 89 -5.45 2.23 4.48
N SER A 90 -4.20 2.66 4.57
CA SER A 90 -3.29 2.29 5.67
C SER A 90 -3.82 2.79 7.03
N CYS A 91 -4.33 4.02 7.10
CA CYS A 91 -4.94 4.56 8.32
C CYS A 91 -6.16 3.73 8.76
N ALA A 92 -7.06 3.45 7.82
CA ALA A 92 -8.27 2.68 8.08
C ALA A 92 -7.94 1.24 8.50
N PHE A 93 -6.91 0.64 7.92
CA PHE A 93 -6.42 -0.68 8.35
C PHE A 93 -5.89 -0.66 9.77
N PHE A 94 -5.04 0.30 10.14
CA PHE A 94 -4.51 0.37 11.51
C PHE A 94 -5.63 0.51 12.54
N ILE A 95 -6.57 1.43 12.32
CA ILE A 95 -7.73 1.64 13.20
C ILE A 95 -8.59 0.36 13.27
N SER A 96 -8.90 -0.25 12.13
CA SER A 96 -9.71 -1.46 12.08
C SER A 96 -9.03 -2.66 12.76
N SER A 97 -7.70 -2.78 12.63
CA SER A 97 -6.92 -3.86 13.22
C SER A 97 -6.85 -3.72 14.74
N GLU A 98 -6.64 -2.51 15.27
CA GLU A 98 -6.64 -2.25 16.71
C GLU A 98 -8.02 -2.55 17.30
N MET A 99 -9.10 -2.07 16.68
CA MET A 99 -10.46 -2.32 17.15
C MET A 99 -10.78 -3.82 17.19
N ARG A 100 -10.27 -4.59 16.21
CA ARG A 100 -10.42 -6.05 16.19
C ARG A 100 -9.69 -6.71 17.36
N LEU A 101 -8.44 -6.30 17.62
CA LEU A 101 -7.65 -6.81 18.73
C LEU A 101 -8.27 -6.46 20.09
N ILE A 102 -8.81 -5.25 20.24
CA ILE A 102 -9.53 -4.83 21.46
C ILE A 102 -10.76 -5.70 21.67
N LYS A 103 -11.57 -5.92 20.63
CA LYS A 103 -12.77 -6.78 20.72
C LYS A 103 -12.42 -8.23 21.04
N GLU A 104 -11.36 -8.76 20.44
CA GLU A 104 -10.93 -10.13 20.70
C GLU A 104 -10.41 -10.29 22.12
N ALA A 105 -9.59 -9.35 22.60
CA ALA A 105 -9.12 -9.35 23.96
C ALA A 105 -10.27 -9.13 24.98
N GLN A 106 -11.27 -8.32 24.64
CA GLN A 106 -12.48 -8.12 25.44
C GLN A 106 -13.26 -9.43 25.57
N ARG A 107 -13.46 -10.16 24.47
CA ARG A 107 -14.13 -11.48 24.48
C ARG A 107 -13.40 -12.52 25.35
N ARG A 108 -12.09 -12.40 25.48
CA ARG A 108 -11.27 -13.27 26.34
C ARG A 108 -11.21 -12.80 27.80
N SER A 109 -11.75 -11.63 28.12
CA SER A 109 -11.72 -11.10 29.48
C SER A 109 -12.60 -11.95 30.42
N PRO A 110 -12.19 -12.13 31.69
CA PRO A 110 -12.95 -12.93 32.65
C PRO A 110 -14.32 -12.34 32.93
N GLU A 111 -14.45 -11.01 32.89
CA GLU A 111 -15.72 -10.29 33.08
C GLU A 111 -16.71 -10.58 31.95
N TYR A 112 -16.23 -10.54 30.69
CA TYR A 112 -17.04 -10.90 29.53
C TYR A 112 -17.47 -12.37 29.58
N VAL A 113 -16.54 -13.28 29.91
CA VAL A 113 -16.83 -14.72 30.00
C VAL A 113 -17.84 -15.01 31.11
N ALA A 114 -17.71 -14.38 32.28
CA ALA A 114 -18.67 -14.54 33.38
C ALA A 114 -20.07 -14.07 32.98
N LEU A 115 -20.18 -12.89 32.35
CA LEU A 115 -21.46 -12.35 31.90
C LEU A 115 -22.09 -13.22 30.79
N GLN A 116 -21.26 -13.76 29.89
CA GLN A 116 -21.72 -14.70 28.87
C GLN A 116 -22.25 -16.00 29.50
N GLN A 117 -21.59 -16.53 30.53
CA GLN A 117 -22.05 -17.71 31.25
C GLN A 117 -23.38 -17.46 31.99
N GLU A 118 -23.59 -16.27 32.53
CA GLU A 118 -24.87 -15.89 33.14
C GLU A 118 -26.00 -15.89 32.10
N ILE A 119 -25.76 -15.32 30.91
CA ILE A 119 -26.71 -15.32 29.80
C ILE A 119 -27.03 -16.75 29.37
N ASP A 120 -26.01 -17.61 29.19
CA ASP A 120 -26.19 -19.01 28.83
C ASP A 120 -26.98 -19.77 29.92
N GLY A 121 -26.77 -19.42 31.20
CA GLY A 121 -27.54 -19.95 32.32
C GLY A 121 -29.03 -19.55 32.28
N LEU A 122 -29.31 -18.27 32.02
CA LEU A 122 -30.67 -17.75 31.85
C LEU A 122 -31.37 -18.39 30.64
N GLN A 123 -30.67 -18.61 29.53
CA GLN A 123 -31.21 -19.32 28.37
C GLN A 123 -31.60 -20.77 28.70
N LYS A 124 -30.78 -21.49 29.49
CA LYS A 124 -31.14 -22.83 29.97
C LYS A 124 -32.38 -22.80 30.86
N ASN A 125 -32.51 -21.79 31.73
CA ASN A 125 -33.70 -21.63 32.58
C ASN A 125 -34.96 -21.36 31.75
N ILE A 126 -34.86 -20.56 30.68
CA ILE A 126 -35.94 -20.36 29.70
C ILE A 126 -36.34 -21.70 29.07
N ALA A 127 -35.37 -22.48 28.56
CA ALA A 127 -35.66 -23.76 27.93
C ALA A 127 -36.37 -24.76 28.87
N ILE A 128 -35.98 -24.79 30.15
CA ILE A 128 -36.65 -25.60 31.18
C ILE A 128 -38.09 -25.11 31.40
N GLU A 129 -38.29 -23.80 31.56
CA GLU A 129 -39.63 -23.22 31.77
C GLU A 129 -40.53 -23.37 30.53
N GLU A 130 -39.99 -23.30 29.31
CA GLU A 130 -40.72 -23.57 28.07
C GLU A 130 -41.17 -25.03 27.99
N GLN A 131 -40.31 -25.97 28.40
CA GLN A 131 -40.68 -27.38 28.46
C GLN A 131 -41.78 -27.64 29.49
N LEU A 132 -41.72 -26.96 30.64
CA LEU A 132 -42.76 -27.03 31.68
C LEU A 132 -44.06 -26.36 31.23
N LEU A 133 -43.98 -25.23 30.55
CA LEU A 133 -45.11 -24.50 29.98
C LEU A 133 -45.86 -25.38 28.98
N ASN A 134 -45.14 -26.01 28.05
CA ASN A 134 -45.72 -26.87 27.03
C ASN A 134 -46.43 -28.10 27.65
N LYS A 135 -45.84 -28.70 28.70
CA LYS A 135 -46.48 -29.79 29.46
C LYS A 135 -47.76 -29.35 30.17
N ARG A 136 -47.81 -28.13 30.71
CA ARG A 136 -48.97 -27.61 31.47
C ARG A 136 -50.11 -27.15 30.56
N LEU A 137 -49.79 -26.58 29.41
CA LEU A 137 -50.77 -26.20 28.38
C LEU A 137 -51.49 -27.41 27.77
N GLY A 138 -50.81 -28.55 27.68
CA GLY A 138 -51.40 -29.81 27.22
C GLY A 138 -52.35 -30.50 28.21
N SER A 139 -52.55 -29.95 29.41
CA SER A 139 -53.41 -30.53 30.44
C SER A 139 -54.81 -29.89 30.48
N SER A 140 -55.82 -30.71 30.77
CA SER A 140 -57.22 -30.30 30.95
C SER A 140 -57.55 -29.68 32.33
N TYR A 141 -56.58 -29.59 33.26
CA TYR A 141 -56.80 -29.07 34.61
C TYR A 141 -56.60 -27.56 34.70
N HIS A 142 -57.61 -26.84 35.21
CA HIS A 142 -57.61 -25.38 35.33
C HIS A 142 -56.45 -24.82 36.20
N LYS A 143 -56.03 -25.52 37.26
CA LYS A 143 -54.86 -25.15 38.07
C LYS A 143 -53.54 -25.17 37.28
N GLN A 144 -53.45 -25.96 36.21
CA GLN A 144 -52.24 -26.00 35.38
C GLN A 144 -52.17 -24.83 34.40
N TRP A 145 -53.31 -24.21 34.06
CA TRP A 145 -53.37 -23.00 33.22
C TRP A 145 -52.84 -21.78 33.97
N GLU A 146 -53.21 -21.61 35.24
CA GLU A 146 -52.65 -20.55 36.10
C GLU A 146 -51.13 -20.71 36.28
N GLN A 147 -50.65 -21.95 36.45
CA GLN A 147 -49.22 -22.26 36.50
C GLN A 147 -48.51 -22.09 35.14
N ALA A 148 -49.22 -22.24 34.02
CA ALA A 148 -48.69 -21.95 32.70
C ALA A 148 -48.50 -20.43 32.52
N GLN A 149 -49.47 -19.61 32.95
CA GLN A 149 -49.37 -18.16 32.90
C GLN A 149 -48.22 -17.62 33.76
N ASN A 150 -48.00 -18.18 34.95
CA ASN A 150 -46.85 -17.85 35.80
C ASN A 150 -45.51 -18.24 35.17
N SER A 151 -45.42 -19.38 34.47
CA SER A 151 -44.22 -19.76 33.72
C SER A 151 -43.96 -18.86 32.52
N ALA A 152 -45.00 -18.45 31.79
CA ALA A 152 -44.87 -17.47 30.71
C ALA A 152 -44.35 -16.11 31.22
N ALA A 153 -44.83 -15.65 32.38
CA ALA A 153 -44.33 -14.43 33.01
C ALA A 153 -42.85 -14.55 33.43
N ARG A 154 -42.42 -15.71 33.96
CA ARG A 154 -41.01 -15.97 34.28
C ARG A 154 -40.11 -15.98 33.04
N ILE A 155 -40.56 -16.59 31.94
CA ILE A 155 -39.83 -16.57 30.66
C ILE A 155 -39.64 -15.13 30.17
N ALA A 156 -40.70 -14.31 30.22
CA ALA A 156 -40.60 -12.89 29.84
C ALA A 156 -39.61 -12.12 30.74
N GLY A 157 -39.59 -12.41 32.05
CA GLY A 157 -38.61 -11.85 32.98
C GLY A 157 -37.17 -12.22 32.62
N PHE A 158 -36.90 -13.50 32.34
CA PHE A 158 -35.57 -13.95 31.91
C PHE A 158 -35.15 -13.35 30.57
N GLN A 159 -36.07 -13.16 29.62
CA GLN A 159 -35.78 -12.50 28.35
C GLN A 159 -35.41 -11.03 28.52
N ALA A 160 -36.10 -10.31 29.42
CA ALA A 160 -35.75 -8.93 29.76
C ALA A 160 -34.36 -8.83 30.40
N GLU A 161 -34.03 -9.74 31.32
CA GLU A 161 -32.72 -9.79 31.97
C GLU A 161 -31.59 -10.14 30.98
N ILE A 162 -31.83 -11.06 30.03
CA ILE A 162 -30.90 -11.35 28.93
C ILE A 162 -30.67 -10.10 28.08
N ALA A 163 -31.73 -9.37 27.71
CA ALA A 163 -31.61 -8.16 26.90
C ALA A 163 -30.78 -7.07 27.61
N GLU A 164 -30.98 -6.90 28.92
CA GLU A 164 -30.19 -5.98 29.75
C GLU A 164 -28.71 -6.40 29.78
N LYS A 165 -28.42 -7.66 30.10
CA LYS A 165 -27.03 -8.18 30.15
C LYS A 165 -26.35 -8.17 28.77
N GLN A 166 -27.09 -8.40 27.69
CA GLN A 166 -26.58 -8.28 26.32
C GLN A 166 -26.25 -6.84 25.94
N SER A 167 -27.00 -5.86 26.43
CA SER A 167 -26.63 -4.45 26.23
C SER A 167 -25.32 -4.10 26.95
N ALA A 168 -25.11 -4.65 28.14
CA ALA A 168 -23.91 -4.45 28.95
C ALA A 168 -22.66 -5.15 28.38
N LEU A 169 -22.81 -6.31 27.70
CA LEU A 169 -21.71 -7.06 27.08
C LEU A 169 -20.82 -6.20 26.18
N SER A 170 -21.39 -5.18 25.52
CA SER A 170 -20.64 -4.29 24.62
C SER A 170 -19.60 -3.42 25.34
N GLN A 171 -19.79 -3.14 26.64
CA GLN A 171 -18.96 -2.23 27.43
C GLN A 171 -18.13 -2.95 28.51
N VAL A 172 -18.54 -4.15 28.93
CA VAL A 172 -17.87 -4.92 29.98
C VAL A 172 -16.49 -5.39 29.53
N GLY A 173 -15.49 -5.28 30.41
CA GLY A 173 -14.09 -5.65 30.15
C GLY A 173 -13.31 -4.67 29.26
N LEU A 174 -13.93 -3.63 28.70
CA LEU A 174 -13.30 -2.76 27.69
C LEU A 174 -12.17 -1.91 28.30
N SER A 175 -12.39 -1.28 29.45
CA SER A 175 -11.38 -0.48 30.16
C SER A 175 -10.19 -1.30 30.66
N ALA A 176 -10.44 -2.51 31.16
CA ALA A 176 -9.40 -3.43 31.61
C ALA A 176 -8.57 -3.93 30.42
N THR A 177 -9.22 -4.21 29.29
CA THR A 177 -8.59 -4.70 28.06
C THR A 177 -7.76 -3.62 27.36
N GLU A 178 -8.24 -2.38 27.30
CA GLU A 178 -7.49 -1.25 26.74
C GLU A 178 -6.15 -1.04 27.46
N SER A 179 -6.09 -1.33 28.77
CA SER A 179 -4.84 -1.22 29.54
C SER A 179 -3.83 -2.35 29.27
N GLN A 180 -4.25 -3.45 28.65
CA GLN A 180 -3.40 -4.62 28.39
C GLN A 180 -2.72 -4.57 27.03
N LEU A 181 -3.31 -3.93 26.02
CA LEU A 181 -2.72 -3.82 24.69
C LEU A 181 -1.52 -2.87 24.67
N GLU A 182 -0.37 -3.34 24.21
CA GLU A 182 0.87 -2.55 24.09
C GLU A 182 0.71 -1.31 23.17
N THR A 183 -0.07 -1.43 22.09
CA THR A 183 -0.36 -0.30 21.19
C THR A 183 -1.16 0.79 21.90
N THR A 184 -2.17 0.40 22.68
CA THR A 184 -2.98 1.35 23.45
C THR A 184 -2.17 1.98 24.58
N LYS A 185 -1.26 1.25 25.25
CA LYS A 185 -0.32 1.84 26.23
C LYS A 185 0.56 2.94 25.63
N LEU A 186 1.06 2.72 24.42
CA LEU A 186 1.86 3.73 23.70
C LEU A 186 1.04 5.00 23.44
N PHE A 187 -0.19 4.88 22.94
CA PHE A 187 -1.05 6.04 22.72
C PHE A 187 -1.54 6.69 24.01
N ILE A 188 -1.71 5.93 25.10
CA ILE A 188 -1.95 6.49 26.43
C ILE A 188 -0.76 7.36 26.85
N GLY A 189 0.47 6.88 26.65
CA GLY A 189 1.69 7.66 26.91
C GLY A 189 1.70 8.98 26.13
N ILE A 190 1.42 8.92 24.82
CA ILE A 190 1.37 10.09 23.94
C ILE A 190 0.22 11.04 24.32
N SER A 191 -0.95 10.52 24.67
CA SER A 191 -2.11 11.31 25.09
C SER A 191 -1.82 12.10 26.36
N ARG A 192 -1.12 11.48 27.33
CA ARG A 192 -0.72 12.10 28.60
C ARG A 192 0.36 13.16 28.42
N THR A 193 1.34 12.93 27.53
CA THR A 193 2.41 13.92 27.28
C THR A 193 1.91 15.13 26.49
N LEU A 194 0.99 14.93 25.55
CA LEU A 194 0.45 15.99 24.70
C LEU A 194 -0.84 16.64 25.27
N ASN A 195 -1.42 16.07 26.33
CA ASN A 195 -2.69 16.49 26.92
C ASN A 195 -3.84 16.54 25.90
N ILE A 196 -3.95 15.49 25.09
CA ILE A 196 -4.97 15.32 24.05
C ILE A 196 -5.80 14.06 24.38
N SER A 197 -7.04 13.96 23.89
CA SER A 197 -7.84 12.74 24.06
C SER A 197 -7.15 11.51 23.43
N LEU A 198 -7.35 10.33 24.02
CA LEU A 198 -6.76 9.08 23.55
C LEU A 198 -7.12 8.79 22.08
N ASP A 199 -8.38 8.99 21.70
CA ASP A 199 -8.85 8.75 20.33
C ASP A 199 -8.21 9.70 19.32
N SER A 200 -7.97 10.95 19.70
CA SER A 200 -7.24 11.90 18.85
C SER A 200 -5.76 11.54 18.75
N ALA A 201 -5.14 11.11 19.85
CA ALA A 201 -3.75 10.62 19.85
C ALA A 201 -3.58 9.38 18.95
N ARG A 202 -4.52 8.42 19.02
CA ARG A 202 -4.57 7.22 18.16
C ARG A 202 -4.71 7.63 16.69
N THR A 203 -5.72 8.45 16.37
CA THR A 203 -6.01 8.86 14.99
C THR A 203 -4.84 9.60 14.37
N PHE A 204 -4.28 10.58 15.09
CA PHE A 204 -3.13 11.34 14.62
C PHE A 204 -1.88 10.48 14.49
N GLY A 205 -1.61 9.61 15.47
CA GLY A 205 -0.44 8.73 15.44
C GLY A 205 -0.47 7.74 14.28
N TYR A 206 -1.61 7.08 14.03
CA TYR A 206 -1.77 6.22 12.87
C TYR A 206 -1.69 6.98 11.54
N ALA A 207 -2.26 8.19 11.48
CA ALA A 207 -2.15 9.05 10.31
C ALA A 207 -0.70 9.43 10.00
N VAL A 208 0.07 9.80 11.01
CA VAL A 208 1.50 10.12 10.88
C VAL A 208 2.32 8.89 10.49
N LEU A 209 2.09 7.74 11.12
CA LEU A 209 2.78 6.49 10.78
C LEU A 209 2.52 6.06 9.34
N ALA A 210 1.26 6.10 8.91
CA ALA A 210 0.89 5.81 7.53
C ALA A 210 1.52 6.82 6.56
N LEU A 211 1.58 8.11 6.91
CA LEU A 211 2.18 9.13 6.06
C LEU A 211 3.70 8.95 5.94
N LEU A 212 4.38 8.63 7.04
CA LEU A 212 5.81 8.34 7.05
C LEU A 212 6.13 7.12 6.19
N LEU A 213 5.26 6.12 6.19
CA LEU A 213 5.39 4.95 5.32
C LEU A 213 5.27 5.35 3.84
N GLU A 214 4.26 6.14 3.48
CA GLU A 214 4.08 6.62 2.10
C GLU A 214 5.23 7.51 1.62
N VAL A 215 5.65 8.47 2.44
CA VAL A 215 6.75 9.38 2.08
C VAL A 215 8.08 8.63 2.02
N SER A 216 8.33 7.69 2.93
CA SER A 216 9.57 6.90 2.90
C SER A 216 9.62 5.96 1.70
N THR A 217 8.51 5.32 1.30
CA THR A 217 8.47 4.50 0.07
C THR A 217 8.81 5.34 -1.17
N LEU A 218 8.13 6.46 -1.40
CA LEU A 218 8.38 7.37 -2.53
C LEU A 218 9.77 8.01 -2.48
N GLY A 219 10.26 8.32 -1.27
CA GLY A 219 11.61 8.84 -1.03
C GLY A 219 12.68 7.84 -1.44
N MET A 220 12.55 6.58 -1.00
CA MET A 220 13.47 5.50 -1.35
C MET A 220 13.47 5.19 -2.85
N ILE A 221 12.31 5.21 -3.50
CA ILE A 221 12.20 5.06 -4.96
C ILE A 221 12.91 6.21 -5.68
N SER A 222 12.74 7.44 -5.18
CA SER A 222 13.41 8.61 -5.75
C SER A 222 14.92 8.53 -5.61
N LEU A 223 15.41 8.07 -4.45
CA LEU A 223 16.82 7.88 -4.18
C LEU A 223 17.42 6.77 -5.06
N ALA A 224 16.76 5.62 -5.17
CA ALA A 224 17.20 4.53 -6.04
C ALA A 224 17.23 4.94 -7.52
N GLY A 225 16.24 5.72 -7.96
CA GLY A 225 16.22 6.30 -9.31
C GLY A 225 17.34 7.31 -9.54
N ALA A 226 17.65 8.14 -8.53
CA ALA A 226 18.75 9.09 -8.60
C ALA A 226 20.12 8.39 -8.63
N GLU A 227 20.36 7.38 -7.79
CA GLU A 227 21.60 6.59 -7.83
C GLU A 227 21.76 5.82 -9.14
N LYS A 228 20.67 5.23 -9.67
CA LYS A 228 20.72 4.54 -10.97
C LYS A 228 21.14 5.50 -12.09
N ARG A 229 20.64 6.74 -12.07
CA ARG A 229 21.02 7.79 -13.03
C ARG A 229 22.45 8.27 -12.83
N ALA A 230 22.87 8.45 -11.57
CA ALA A 230 24.23 8.83 -11.22
C ALA A 230 25.26 7.76 -11.64
N ASN A 231 24.93 6.47 -11.51
CA ASN A 231 25.79 5.36 -11.90
C ASN A 231 25.67 4.97 -13.39
N SER A 232 24.62 5.39 -14.09
CA SER A 232 24.50 5.25 -15.54
C SER A 232 25.19 6.39 -16.31
N LEU A 233 25.58 7.47 -15.63
CA LEU A 233 26.57 8.40 -16.15
C LEU A 233 27.92 7.70 -16.03
N PRO A 234 28.65 7.45 -17.14
CA PRO A 234 29.96 6.84 -17.05
C PRO A 234 30.86 7.76 -16.23
N SER A 235 31.31 7.27 -15.08
CA SER A 235 32.42 7.85 -14.35
C SER A 235 33.67 7.69 -15.21
N SER A 236 33.95 8.67 -16.08
CA SER A 236 35.29 8.89 -16.62
C SER A 236 36.20 9.33 -15.47
N ARG A 237 36.62 8.37 -14.64
CA ARG A 237 37.84 8.36 -13.83
C ARG A 237 37.75 7.24 -12.79
N ALA A 238 38.60 6.23 -12.99
CA ALA A 238 39.55 5.69 -12.00
C ALA A 238 39.83 4.22 -12.32
N ASP A 239 40.63 3.98 -13.35
CA ASP A 239 41.66 2.95 -13.33
C ASP A 239 42.91 3.63 -13.91
N GLU A 240 43.72 4.20 -13.02
CA GLU A 240 45.11 4.57 -13.34
C GLU A 240 45.97 3.30 -13.27
N PRO A 241 46.71 2.95 -14.33
CA PRO A 241 48.10 2.61 -14.18
C PRO A 241 48.93 3.91 -14.23
N ASP A 242 49.79 4.09 -13.23
CA ASP A 242 50.81 5.13 -13.11
C ASP A 242 51.31 5.69 -14.45
N LEU A 243 51.07 6.98 -14.74
CA LEU A 243 51.96 7.80 -15.59
C LEU A 243 51.52 9.29 -15.58
N GLN A 244 52.26 10.08 -14.79
CA GLN A 244 52.66 11.50 -14.92
C GLN A 244 51.65 12.60 -15.36
N PRO A 245 51.78 13.83 -14.81
CA PRO A 245 50.80 14.89 -14.99
C PRO A 245 50.96 15.61 -16.34
N GLY A 246 49.88 15.71 -17.12
CA GLY A 246 49.84 16.52 -18.35
C GLY A 246 48.42 16.82 -18.86
N ASP A 247 47.99 18.07 -18.69
CA ASP A 247 47.32 18.93 -19.68
C ASP A 247 46.04 18.48 -20.47
N ASP A 248 45.05 17.82 -19.84
CA ASP A 248 43.87 17.28 -20.55
C ASP A 248 42.50 17.96 -20.31
N THR A 249 42.45 19.20 -19.80
CA THR A 249 41.15 19.89 -19.58
C THR A 249 40.57 20.56 -20.84
N VAL A 250 41.37 20.75 -21.90
CA VAL A 250 40.95 21.48 -23.11
C VAL A 250 40.25 20.57 -24.14
N VAL A 251 40.52 19.27 -24.11
CA VAL A 251 40.08 18.31 -25.15
C VAL A 251 38.59 17.92 -25.03
N ASP A 252 38.02 17.94 -23.81
CA ASP A 252 36.63 17.53 -23.58
C ASP A 252 35.60 18.59 -24.03
N GLU A 253 35.93 19.88 -23.90
CA GLU A 253 35.03 20.98 -24.31
C GLU A 253 34.88 21.03 -25.85
N GLU A 254 36.01 20.90 -26.57
CA GLU A 254 36.04 20.93 -28.04
C GLU A 254 35.31 19.71 -28.63
N TYR A 255 35.47 18.55 -28.00
CA TYR A 255 34.77 17.32 -28.38
C TYR A 255 33.25 17.44 -28.21
N ARG A 256 32.80 17.97 -27.07
CA ARG A 256 31.35 18.19 -26.82
C ARG A 256 30.76 19.21 -27.77
N GLN A 257 31.52 20.23 -28.15
CA GLN A 257 31.10 21.21 -29.14
C GLN A 257 30.94 20.58 -30.54
N LYS A 258 31.87 19.72 -30.97
CA LYS A 258 31.79 18.98 -32.25
C LYS A 258 30.57 18.04 -32.30
N LEU A 259 30.27 17.34 -31.21
CA LEU A 259 29.07 16.50 -31.10
C LEU A 259 27.77 17.29 -31.15
N ALA A 260 27.70 18.42 -30.42
CA ALA A 260 26.55 19.30 -30.42
C ALA A 260 26.30 19.89 -31.81
N GLN A 261 27.36 20.30 -32.50
CA GLN A 261 27.29 20.82 -33.87
C GLN A 261 26.80 19.77 -34.87
N LEU A 262 27.32 18.54 -34.81
CA LEU A 262 26.83 17.45 -35.65
C LEU A 262 25.35 17.17 -35.42
N THR A 263 24.93 17.15 -34.15
CA THR A 263 23.53 16.89 -33.78
C THR A 263 22.62 17.99 -34.28
N PHE A 264 23.02 19.25 -34.12
CA PHE A 264 22.28 20.41 -34.61
C PHE A 264 22.18 20.43 -36.14
N ASP A 265 23.26 20.12 -36.85
CA ASP A 265 23.26 20.09 -38.32
C ASP A 265 22.41 18.94 -38.89
N ILE A 266 22.30 17.81 -38.18
CA ILE A 266 21.35 16.73 -38.51
C ILE A 266 19.91 17.19 -38.28
N LEU A 267 19.61 17.77 -37.10
CA LEU A 267 18.25 18.20 -36.75
C LEU A 267 17.70 19.28 -37.69
N ASN A 268 18.55 20.19 -38.15
CA ASN A 268 18.16 21.22 -39.12
C ASN A 268 18.16 20.74 -40.57
N GLY A 269 18.39 19.45 -40.83
CA GLY A 269 18.39 18.87 -42.17
C GLY A 269 19.56 19.32 -43.06
N LYS A 270 20.55 20.00 -42.49
CA LYS A 270 21.74 20.50 -43.20
C LYS A 270 22.66 19.35 -43.62
N ILE A 271 22.69 18.26 -42.84
CA ILE A 271 23.37 17.02 -43.21
C ILE A 271 22.44 15.81 -43.08
N ARG A 272 22.53 14.89 -44.03
CA ARG A 272 21.76 13.64 -43.99
C ARG A 272 22.36 12.69 -42.94
N PRO A 273 21.53 12.00 -42.12
CA PRO A 273 21.99 11.09 -41.08
C PRO A 273 22.49 9.75 -41.64
N VAL A 274 23.47 9.82 -42.55
CA VAL A 274 24.11 8.70 -43.24
C VAL A 274 25.60 8.73 -42.92
N LEU A 275 26.12 7.62 -42.38
CA LEU A 275 27.50 7.51 -41.88
C LEU A 275 28.57 7.98 -42.88
N ARG A 276 28.41 7.62 -44.16
CA ARG A 276 29.33 8.03 -45.23
C ARG A 276 29.30 9.54 -45.48
N VAL A 277 28.12 10.16 -45.41
CA VAL A 277 27.91 11.59 -45.65
C VAL A 277 28.47 12.39 -44.48
N ILE A 278 28.23 11.95 -43.25
CA ILE A 278 28.77 12.58 -42.04
C ILE A 278 30.30 12.48 -42.02
N LYS A 279 30.87 11.32 -42.38
CA LYS A 279 32.34 11.17 -42.48
C LYS A 279 32.95 12.12 -43.52
N SER A 280 32.28 12.31 -44.66
CA SER A 280 32.79 13.23 -45.71
C SER A 280 32.64 14.71 -45.37
N ALA A 281 31.85 15.05 -44.35
CA ALA A 281 31.66 16.43 -43.88
C ALA A 281 32.67 16.85 -42.81
N ASP A 282 33.61 15.96 -42.45
CA ASP A 282 34.84 16.26 -41.70
C ASP A 282 34.63 16.97 -40.35
N TYR A 283 33.70 16.47 -39.54
CA TYR A 283 33.46 16.96 -38.17
C TYR A 283 34.58 16.60 -37.18
N ASP A 284 35.69 15.98 -37.64
CA ASP A 284 36.78 15.50 -36.80
C ASP A 284 36.29 14.57 -35.66
N LEU A 285 35.30 13.72 -35.99
CA LEU A 285 34.71 12.72 -35.11
C LEU A 285 35.01 11.31 -35.62
N SER A 286 35.29 10.39 -34.70
CA SER A 286 35.52 9.00 -35.03
C SER A 286 34.23 8.32 -35.51
N LEU A 287 34.37 7.23 -36.27
CA LEU A 287 33.22 6.48 -36.78
C LEU A 287 32.31 5.93 -35.68
N ASP A 288 32.88 5.56 -34.54
CA ASP A 288 32.10 5.03 -33.41
C ASP A 288 31.33 6.13 -32.69
N GLN A 289 31.88 7.34 -32.62
CA GLN A 289 31.21 8.52 -32.07
C GLN A 289 30.02 8.93 -32.96
N ILE A 290 30.21 8.94 -34.28
CA ILE A 290 29.11 9.21 -35.22
C ILE A 290 28.01 8.14 -35.10
N ARG A 291 28.37 6.86 -34.95
CA ARG A 291 27.40 5.78 -34.74
C ARG A 291 26.64 5.91 -33.42
N ALA A 292 27.31 6.37 -32.35
CA ALA A 292 26.66 6.62 -31.07
C ALA A 292 25.59 7.71 -31.19
N VAL A 293 25.94 8.85 -31.79
CA VAL A 293 24.99 9.96 -32.04
C VAL A 293 23.78 9.50 -32.85
N LEU A 294 23.99 8.77 -33.95
CA LEU A 294 22.88 8.26 -34.77
C LEU A 294 22.00 7.26 -34.02
N ARG A 295 22.58 6.42 -33.16
CA ARG A 295 21.85 5.46 -32.34
C ARG A 295 21.00 6.17 -31.28
N ASP A 296 21.54 7.19 -30.64
CA ASP A 296 20.85 7.97 -29.61
C ASP A 296 19.69 8.78 -30.22
N LEU A 297 19.90 9.37 -31.40
CA LEU A 297 18.85 10.08 -32.14
C LEU A 297 17.74 9.13 -32.65
N HIS A 298 18.08 7.89 -33.01
CA HIS A 298 17.08 6.87 -33.32
C HIS A 298 16.33 6.40 -32.07
N ALA A 299 17.03 6.16 -30.95
CA ALA A 299 16.41 5.74 -29.69
C ALA A 299 15.42 6.78 -29.12
N THR A 300 15.66 8.07 -29.41
CA THR A 300 14.77 9.17 -29.04
C THR A 300 13.62 9.39 -30.02
N GLY A 301 13.54 8.62 -31.10
CA GLY A 301 12.47 8.70 -32.11
C GLY A 301 12.59 9.90 -33.05
N ILE A 302 13.74 10.57 -33.08
CA ILE A 302 14.04 11.69 -33.98
C ILE A 302 14.41 11.18 -35.37
N LEU A 303 15.07 10.01 -35.43
CA LEU A 303 15.44 9.34 -36.66
C LEU A 303 14.60 8.07 -36.86
N ASP A 304 14.15 7.84 -38.08
CA ASP A 304 13.56 6.58 -38.54
C ASP A 304 14.59 5.77 -39.32
N THR A 305 14.43 4.44 -39.33
CA THR A 305 15.21 3.56 -40.20
C THR A 305 14.88 3.83 -41.66
N ASP A 306 15.91 3.97 -42.48
CA ASP A 306 15.83 4.15 -43.93
C ASP A 306 16.49 2.94 -44.64
N ILE A 307 16.48 2.95 -45.98
CA ILE A 307 16.95 1.86 -46.82
C ILE A 307 18.42 1.51 -46.51
N ARG A 308 18.74 0.21 -46.41
CA ARG A 308 20.11 -0.33 -46.23
C ARG A 308 20.85 0.20 -44.99
N ASN A 309 20.31 -0.03 -43.79
CA ASN A 309 20.94 0.31 -42.50
C ASN A 309 21.36 1.79 -42.41
N SER A 310 20.57 2.68 -43.00
CA SER A 310 20.74 4.13 -42.89
C SER A 310 19.59 4.73 -42.09
N TYR A 311 19.72 6.00 -41.70
CA TYR A 311 18.69 6.72 -40.98
C TYR A 311 18.18 7.88 -41.82
N LYS A 312 16.93 8.27 -41.58
CA LYS A 312 16.32 9.50 -42.09
C LYS A 312 15.67 10.27 -40.93
N LEU A 313 15.55 11.59 -41.06
CA LEU A 313 14.80 12.39 -40.10
C LEU A 313 13.33 11.95 -40.12
N SER A 314 12.73 11.79 -38.93
CA SER A 314 11.34 11.42 -38.82
C SER A 314 10.44 12.58 -39.28
N GLU A 315 9.39 12.28 -40.05
CA GLU A 315 8.40 13.26 -40.53
C GLU A 315 7.67 13.96 -39.36
N ARG A 316 7.70 13.36 -38.16
CA ARG A 316 7.13 13.93 -36.93
C ARG A 316 7.90 15.13 -36.38
N VAL A 317 9.15 15.33 -36.81
CA VAL A 317 10.02 16.43 -36.36
C VAL A 317 9.97 17.62 -37.33
N THR A 318 9.41 17.43 -38.53
CA THR A 318 9.33 18.45 -39.59
C THR A 318 7.93 19.04 -39.77
N SER A 319 6.99 18.74 -38.86
CA SER A 319 5.63 19.30 -38.80
C SER A 319 5.46 20.36 -37.71
#